data_AF-A0A7W7Y2V6-F1
#
_entry.id   AF-A0A7W7Y2V6-F1
#
_cell.length_a   1.000
_cell.length_b   1.000
_cell.length_c   1.000
_cell.angle_alpha   90.00
_cell.angle_beta   90.00
_cell.angle_gamma   90.00
#
_symmetry.space_group_name_H-M   'P 1'
#
loop_
_entity.id
_entity.type
_entity.pdbx_description
1 polymer ?
#
loop_
_entity_poly.entity_id
_entity_poly.type
_entity_poly.pdbx_seq_one_letter_code
_entity_poly.pdbx_strand_id
1 'polypeptide(L)'
;MLIGEAPGFDEDRLGRPFVGRSGQKLDQIISAIGFRRNDIYVANVVKCRPPENRDPDPKEISTCSQFLQRQLALVRPDIILALGRFAANYLLQGQSGETKTLKAMRQKIYQNDGKYCICTYHPSALLRTTEYRQPVWDDVRVLRNLYDHLVKQPATFTSSDVPKYPVLPEHSL
;
A
#
# COMPACT_ATOMS: atom_id res chain seq x y z
N MET A 1 -1.26 5.73 -5.58
CA MET A 1 0.13 5.63 -5.06
C MET A 1 0.25 4.40 -4.16
N LEU A 2 1.39 3.71 -4.15
CA LEU A 2 1.66 2.57 -3.26
C LEU A 2 2.79 2.92 -2.31
N ILE A 3 2.66 2.53 -1.04
CA ILE A 3 3.66 2.84 0.00
C ILE A 3 4.02 1.56 0.75
N GLY A 4 5.28 1.14 0.65
CA GLY A 4 5.87 0.05 1.42
C GLY A 4 6.67 0.54 2.64
N GLU A 5 7.47 -0.37 3.19
CA GLU A 5 8.20 -0.15 4.44
C GLU A 5 9.58 0.49 4.21
N ALA A 6 10.49 -0.24 3.57
CA ALA A 6 11.88 0.16 3.32
C ALA A 6 12.44 -0.55 2.07
N PRO A 7 13.55 -0.07 1.48
CA PRO A 7 14.28 -0.79 0.43
C PRO A 7 14.83 -2.14 0.94
N GLY A 8 14.81 -3.17 0.09
CA GLY A 8 15.56 -4.40 0.30
C GLY A 8 16.93 -4.34 -0.37
N PHE A 9 17.63 -5.49 -0.43
CA PHE A 9 18.97 -5.60 -1.01
C PHE A 9 19.04 -5.10 -2.46
N ASP A 10 18.12 -5.55 -3.31
CA ASP A 10 18.13 -5.19 -4.73
C ASP A 10 17.75 -3.71 -4.95
N GLU A 11 16.81 -3.20 -4.15
CA GLU A 11 16.40 -1.80 -4.19
C GLU A 11 17.55 -0.86 -3.79
N ASP A 12 18.30 -1.22 -2.76
CA ASP A 12 19.47 -0.48 -2.28
C ASP A 12 20.58 -0.44 -3.35
N ARG A 13 20.88 -1.59 -3.95
CA ARG A 13 21.90 -1.70 -5.01
C ARG A 13 21.53 -0.93 -6.28
N LEU A 14 20.25 -0.91 -6.65
CA LEU A 14 19.79 -0.37 -7.93
C LEU A 14 19.19 1.04 -7.81
N GLY A 15 18.98 1.55 -6.59
CA GLY A 15 18.36 2.85 -6.34
C GLY A 15 16.90 2.95 -6.80
N ARG A 16 16.20 1.82 -6.99
CA ARG A 16 14.81 1.77 -7.48
C ARG A 16 13.92 0.97 -6.53
N PRO A 17 12.74 1.47 -6.16
CA PRO A 17 11.87 0.79 -5.20
C PRO A 17 11.17 -0.42 -5.85
N PHE A 18 11.04 -1.52 -5.09
CA PHE A 18 10.34 -2.75 -5.49
C PHE A 18 10.84 -3.32 -6.83
N VAL A 19 12.13 -3.65 -6.90
CA VAL A 19 12.77 -4.31 -8.05
C VAL A 19 13.19 -5.75 -7.77
N GLY A 20 13.28 -6.14 -6.50
CA GLY A 20 13.55 -7.51 -6.08
C GLY A 20 12.31 -8.42 -6.17
N ARG A 21 12.36 -9.59 -5.52
CA ARG A 21 11.28 -10.60 -5.56
C ARG A 21 9.93 -10.08 -5.05
N SER A 22 9.93 -9.25 -4.00
CA SER A 22 8.72 -8.60 -3.50
C SER A 22 8.15 -7.62 -4.52
N GLY A 23 9.01 -6.93 -5.27
CA GLY A 23 8.61 -6.04 -6.36
C GLY A 23 7.98 -6.77 -7.53
N GLN A 24 8.58 -7.88 -7.97
CA GLN A 24 7.99 -8.73 -9.00
C GLN A 24 6.61 -9.26 -8.58
N LYS A 25 6.45 -9.64 -7.30
CA LYS A 25 5.15 -10.04 -6.76
C LYS A 25 4.16 -8.86 -6.74
N LEU A 26 4.61 -7.67 -6.39
CA LEU A 26 3.78 -6.46 -6.45
C LEU A 26 3.29 -6.20 -7.87
N ASP A 27 4.18 -6.32 -8.86
CA ASP A 27 3.86 -6.10 -10.27
C ASP A 27 2.80 -7.09 -10.78
N GLN A 28 2.88 -8.36 -10.36
CA GLN A 28 1.83 -9.35 -10.63
C GLN A 28 0.48 -8.95 -10.02
N ILE A 29 0.48 -8.50 -8.77
CA ILE A 29 -0.75 -8.09 -8.06
C ILE A 29 -1.42 -6.90 -8.75
N ILE A 30 -0.67 -5.85 -9.07
CA ILE A 30 -1.24 -4.65 -9.71
C ILE A 30 -1.68 -4.93 -11.15
N SER A 31 -0.95 -5.80 -11.88
CA SER A 31 -1.34 -6.23 -13.22
C SER A 31 -2.65 -7.01 -13.20
N ALA A 32 -2.86 -7.87 -12.19
CA ALA A 32 -4.09 -8.65 -12.04
C ALA A 32 -5.34 -7.78 -11.82
N ILE A 33 -5.17 -6.54 -11.33
CA ILE A 33 -6.24 -5.54 -11.21
C ILE A 33 -6.17 -4.43 -12.27
N GLY A 34 -5.50 -4.70 -13.39
CA GLY A 34 -5.54 -3.85 -14.58
C GLY A 34 -4.70 -2.57 -14.52
N PHE A 35 -3.74 -2.47 -13.59
CA PHE A 35 -2.79 -1.36 -13.57
C PHE A 35 -1.44 -1.75 -14.17
N ARG A 36 -0.79 -0.82 -14.88
CA ARG A 36 0.61 -0.98 -15.29
C ARG A 36 1.51 -0.31 -14.27
N ARG A 37 2.72 -0.82 -14.12
CA ARG A 37 3.72 -0.26 -13.19
C ARG A 37 3.96 1.23 -13.42
N ASN A 38 4.01 1.66 -14.67
CA ASN A 38 4.28 3.06 -15.04
C ASN A 38 3.12 4.01 -14.74
N ASP A 39 1.91 3.50 -14.49
CA ASP A 39 0.76 4.32 -14.12
C ASP A 39 0.72 4.61 -12.61
N ILE A 40 1.64 4.01 -11.83
CA ILE A 40 1.60 4.03 -10.38
C ILE A 40 2.90 4.57 -9.79
N TYR A 41 2.78 5.60 -8.97
CA TYR A 41 3.88 6.04 -8.11
C TYR A 41 4.04 5.11 -6.91
N VAL A 42 5.28 4.66 -6.66
CA VAL A 42 5.63 3.74 -5.56
C VAL A 42 6.72 4.33 -4.69
N ALA A 43 6.53 4.28 -3.38
CA ALA A 43 7.50 4.74 -2.38
C ALA A 43 7.55 3.79 -1.18
N ASN A 44 8.45 4.07 -0.24
CA ASN A 44 8.55 3.40 1.06
C ASN A 44 8.49 4.43 2.19
N VAL A 45 8.16 4.04 3.42
CA VAL A 45 8.22 4.92 4.60
C VAL A 45 9.67 5.40 4.83
N VAL A 46 10.62 4.47 4.87
CA VAL A 46 12.05 4.76 4.96
C VAL A 46 12.70 4.62 3.58
N LYS A 47 13.72 5.44 3.30
CA LYS A 47 14.38 5.51 1.97
C LYS A 47 15.71 4.76 1.89
N CYS A 48 16.23 4.29 3.02
CA CYS A 48 17.48 3.52 3.09
C CYS A 48 17.18 2.12 3.59
N ARG A 49 17.91 1.12 3.07
CA ARG A 49 17.81 -0.26 3.53
C ARG A 49 18.33 -0.38 4.98
N PRO A 50 17.51 -0.89 5.92
CA PRO A 50 18.01 -1.21 7.26
C PRO A 50 19.04 -2.36 7.21
N PRO A 51 20.02 -2.40 8.12
CA PRO A 51 20.98 -3.50 8.20
C PRO A 51 20.29 -4.86 8.17
N GLU A 52 20.80 -5.78 7.34
CA GLU A 52 20.27 -7.14 7.19
C GLU A 52 18.78 -7.23 6.79
N ASN A 53 18.17 -6.14 6.28
CA ASN A 53 16.73 -6.02 6.03
C ASN A 53 15.86 -6.20 7.30
N ARG A 54 16.37 -5.82 8.48
CA ARG A 54 15.52 -5.74 9.67
C ARG A 54 14.40 -4.71 9.48
N ASP A 55 13.38 -4.80 10.32
CA ASP A 55 12.35 -3.78 10.43
C ASP A 55 12.98 -2.40 10.79
N PRO A 56 12.45 -1.28 10.25
CA PRO A 56 12.93 0.06 10.58
C PRO A 56 12.54 0.45 12.01
N ASP A 57 13.46 1.08 12.72
CA ASP A 57 13.25 1.62 14.05
C ASP A 57 12.30 2.84 14.00
N PRO A 58 11.45 3.06 15.02
CA PRO A 58 10.63 4.27 15.11
C PRO A 58 11.39 5.59 14.86
N LYS A 59 12.65 5.70 15.30
CA LYS A 59 13.50 6.87 15.06
C LYS A 59 13.95 6.99 13.60
N GLU A 60 14.18 5.87 12.92
CA GLU A 60 14.50 5.86 11.49
C GLU A 60 13.29 6.31 10.67
N ILE A 61 12.11 5.80 11.01
CA ILE A 61 10.83 6.25 10.43
C ILE A 61 10.65 7.75 10.68
N SER A 62 10.88 8.21 11.91
CA SER A 62 10.63 9.62 12.26
C SER A 62 11.55 10.57 11.50
N THR A 63 12.81 10.20 11.35
CA THR A 63 13.84 10.97 10.63
C THR A 63 13.59 11.01 9.12
N CYS A 64 13.12 9.90 8.56
CA CYS A 64 12.95 9.75 7.11
C CYS A 64 11.58 10.23 6.59
N SER A 65 10.59 10.36 7.48
CA SER A 65 9.19 10.67 7.13
C SER A 65 9.02 11.93 6.29
N GLN A 66 9.86 12.96 6.51
CA GLN A 66 9.82 14.23 5.78
C GLN A 66 9.91 14.05 4.26
N PHE A 67 10.63 13.02 3.79
CA PHE A 67 10.73 12.73 2.36
C PHE A 67 9.42 12.17 1.82
N LEU A 68 8.78 11.26 2.56
CA LEU A 68 7.49 10.72 2.15
C LEU A 68 6.39 11.80 2.20
N GLN A 69 6.40 12.69 3.20
CA GLN A 69 5.47 13.83 3.27
C GLN A 69 5.60 14.74 2.04
N ARG A 70 6.84 15.08 1.64
CA ARG A 70 7.09 15.86 0.42
C ARG A 70 6.62 15.12 -0.83
N GLN A 71 6.84 13.81 -0.93
CA GLN A 71 6.34 12.99 -2.04
C GLN A 71 4.80 13.00 -2.11
N LEU A 72 4.12 12.84 -0.97
CA LEU A 72 2.66 12.92 -0.89
C LEU A 72 2.14 14.29 -1.32
N ALA A 73 2.81 15.37 -0.90
CA ALA A 73 2.43 16.74 -1.26
C ALA A 73 2.62 17.05 -2.75
N LEU A 74 3.63 16.46 -3.40
CA LEU A 74 3.90 16.65 -4.83
C LEU A 74 3.00 15.78 -5.71
N VAL A 75 2.88 14.48 -5.37
CA VAL A 75 2.10 13.51 -6.15
C VAL A 75 0.61 13.75 -5.99
N ARG A 76 0.16 14.22 -4.81
CA ARG A 76 -1.26 14.44 -4.45
C ARG A 76 -2.16 13.26 -4.85
N PRO A 77 -1.87 12.04 -4.37
CA PRO A 77 -2.63 10.86 -4.76
C PRO A 77 -4.05 10.88 -4.16
N ASP A 78 -5.06 10.58 -4.98
CA ASP A 78 -6.43 10.37 -4.49
C ASP A 78 -6.56 9.05 -3.72
N ILE A 79 -5.83 8.01 -4.13
CA ILE A 79 -5.81 6.70 -3.47
C ILE A 79 -4.38 6.26 -3.13
N ILE A 80 -4.21 5.79 -1.90
CA ILE A 80 -2.99 5.20 -1.35
C ILE A 80 -3.27 3.74 -0.96
N LEU A 81 -2.45 2.81 -1.44
CA LEU A 81 -2.39 1.44 -0.91
C LEU A 81 -1.16 1.30 0.00
N ALA A 82 -1.41 1.08 1.28
CA ALA A 82 -0.38 0.82 2.29
C ALA A 82 -0.02 -0.68 2.30
N LEU A 83 1.22 -0.99 1.95
CA LEU A 83 1.76 -2.33 1.89
C LEU A 83 2.44 -2.67 3.22
N GLY A 84 1.78 -3.47 4.05
CA GLY A 84 2.32 -3.91 5.34
C GLY A 84 2.01 -2.98 6.52
N ARG A 85 2.38 -3.45 7.72
CA ARG A 85 2.03 -2.83 9.01
C ARG A 85 2.65 -1.45 9.19
N PHE A 86 3.91 -1.26 8.80
CA PHE A 86 4.63 0.00 9.01
C PHE A 86 4.06 1.13 8.14
N ALA A 87 3.85 0.87 6.84
CA ALA A 87 3.18 1.82 5.95
C ALA A 87 1.78 2.18 6.45
N ALA A 88 0.99 1.17 6.84
CA ALA A 88 -0.38 1.37 7.33
C ALA A 88 -0.42 2.22 8.61
N ASN A 89 0.42 1.91 9.61
CA ASN A 89 0.46 2.69 10.84
C ASN A 89 0.95 4.12 10.58
N TYR A 90 2.01 4.30 9.79
CA TYR A 90 2.51 5.63 9.46
C TYR A 90 1.43 6.50 8.80
N LEU A 91 0.69 5.95 7.84
CA LEU A 91 -0.33 6.69 7.10
C LEU A 91 -1.59 6.97 7.91
N LEU A 92 -2.03 6.04 8.77
CA LEU A 92 -3.29 6.16 9.50
C LEU A 92 -3.16 6.80 10.88
N GLN A 93 -1.99 6.67 11.52
CA GLN A 93 -1.77 7.09 12.91
C GLN A 93 -0.67 8.14 13.05
N GLY A 94 0.09 8.41 11.97
CA GLY A 94 1.26 9.27 12.03
C GLY A 94 2.38 8.68 12.90
N GLN A 95 3.23 9.56 13.44
CA GLN A 95 4.38 9.16 14.26
C GLN A 95 4.03 8.96 15.75
N SER A 96 2.92 9.52 16.22
CA SER A 96 2.56 9.59 17.64
C SER A 96 1.36 8.71 18.00
N GLY A 97 0.71 8.08 17.02
CA GLY A 97 -0.48 7.28 17.26
C GLY A 97 -0.18 5.83 17.68
N GLU A 98 -1.19 5.19 18.26
CA GLU A 98 -1.12 3.81 18.73
C GLU A 98 -0.88 2.83 17.57
N THR A 99 0.09 1.93 17.74
CA THR A 99 0.37 0.90 16.73
C THR A 99 -0.75 -0.14 16.71
N LYS A 100 -1.40 -0.30 15.57
CA LYS A 100 -2.42 -1.32 15.32
C LYS A 100 -1.87 -2.49 14.52
N THR A 101 -2.47 -3.65 14.73
CA THR A 101 -2.20 -4.84 13.90
C THR A 101 -2.72 -4.62 12.49
N LEU A 102 -2.03 -5.19 11.50
CA LEU A 102 -2.47 -5.06 10.11
C LEU A 102 -3.85 -5.70 9.90
N LYS A 103 -4.14 -6.82 10.57
CA LYS A 103 -5.45 -7.49 10.54
C LYS A 103 -6.59 -6.55 10.93
N ALA A 104 -6.38 -5.66 11.92
CA ALA A 104 -7.39 -4.71 12.35
C ALA A 104 -7.61 -3.54 11.36
N MET A 105 -6.63 -3.28 10.49
CA MET A 105 -6.65 -2.16 9.53
C MET A 105 -7.10 -2.56 8.11
N ARG A 106 -6.89 -3.80 7.69
CA ARG A 106 -7.31 -4.29 6.36
C ARG A 106 -8.84 -4.34 6.22
N GLN A 107 -9.32 -4.53 4.98
CA GLN A 107 -10.75 -4.62 4.65
C GLN A 107 -11.57 -3.37 4.99
N LYS A 108 -10.92 -2.21 5.05
CA LYS A 108 -11.52 -0.90 5.32
C LYS A 108 -10.99 0.12 4.33
N ILE A 109 -11.81 1.12 4.02
CA ILE A 109 -11.38 2.33 3.32
C ILE A 109 -11.31 3.43 4.36
N TYR A 110 -10.12 3.99 4.52
CA TYR A 110 -9.89 5.17 5.36
C TYR A 110 -9.91 6.41 4.49
N GLN A 111 -10.42 7.51 5.01
CA GLN A 111 -10.41 8.80 4.32
C GLN A 111 -9.81 9.86 5.23
N ASN A 112 -8.89 10.65 4.69
CA ASN A 112 -8.34 11.82 5.35
C ASN A 112 -7.97 12.89 4.31
N ASP A 113 -8.44 14.12 4.50
CA ASP A 113 -8.13 15.26 3.64
C ASP A 113 -8.34 14.95 2.14
N GLY A 114 -9.52 14.40 1.83
CA GLY A 114 -9.92 14.00 0.47
C GLY A 114 -9.20 12.77 -0.11
N LYS A 115 -8.23 12.18 0.60
CA LYS A 115 -7.46 11.02 0.15
C LYS A 115 -7.99 9.74 0.75
N TYR A 116 -8.02 8.68 -0.05
CA TYR A 116 -8.39 7.34 0.39
C TYR A 116 -7.15 6.50 0.70
N CYS A 117 -7.21 5.73 1.77
CA CYS A 117 -6.16 4.78 2.14
C CYS A 117 -6.75 3.40 2.37
N ILE A 118 -6.15 2.39 1.74
CA ILE A 118 -6.46 0.97 1.92
C ILE A 118 -5.18 0.30 2.42
N CYS A 119 -5.32 -0.66 3.33
CA CYS A 119 -4.18 -1.43 3.84
C CYS A 119 -4.22 -2.85 3.29
N THR A 120 -3.06 -3.42 3.01
CA THR A 120 -2.92 -4.83 2.62
C THR A 120 -1.61 -5.43 3.14
N TYR A 121 -1.43 -6.75 3.01
CA TYR A 121 -0.18 -7.40 3.34
C TYR A 121 0.94 -6.98 2.38
N HIS A 122 2.16 -6.85 2.92
CA HIS A 122 3.31 -6.56 2.10
C HIS A 122 3.60 -7.73 1.13
N PRO A 123 3.96 -7.48 -0.14
CA PRO A 123 4.22 -8.54 -1.12
C PRO A 123 5.27 -9.58 -0.69
N SER A 124 6.23 -9.20 0.16
CA SER A 124 7.20 -10.14 0.74
C SER A 124 6.57 -11.21 1.61
N ALA A 125 5.44 -10.91 2.28
CA ALA A 125 4.72 -11.88 3.11
C ALA A 125 4.14 -13.02 2.25
N LEU A 126 3.71 -12.72 1.02
CA LEU A 126 3.22 -13.72 0.06
C LEU A 126 4.30 -14.66 -0.46
N LEU A 127 5.59 -14.30 -0.33
CA LEU A 127 6.70 -15.16 -0.70
C LEU A 127 6.91 -16.30 0.30
N ARG A 128 6.37 -16.16 1.52
CA ARG A 128 6.57 -17.11 2.63
C ARG A 128 5.27 -17.75 3.09
N THR A 129 4.14 -17.04 2.95
CA THR A 129 2.84 -17.44 3.51
C THR A 129 1.76 -17.37 2.45
N THR A 130 1.33 -18.53 1.96
CA THR A 130 0.31 -18.67 0.90
C THR A 130 -1.08 -18.25 1.35
N GLU A 131 -1.40 -18.39 2.64
CA GLU A 131 -2.68 -18.00 3.23
C GLU A 131 -3.00 -16.52 3.06
N TYR A 132 -1.98 -15.67 2.85
CA TYR A 132 -2.18 -14.25 2.62
C TYR A 132 -2.61 -13.90 1.20
N ARG A 133 -2.63 -14.85 0.26
CA ARG A 133 -3.06 -14.61 -1.14
C ARG A 133 -4.49 -14.10 -1.23
N GLN A 134 -5.44 -14.83 -0.65
CA GLN A 134 -6.86 -14.44 -0.68
C GLN A 134 -7.09 -13.08 0.02
N PRO A 135 -6.56 -12.85 1.25
CA PRO A 135 -6.63 -11.54 1.86
C PRO A 135 -6.08 -10.40 0.98
N VAL A 136 -4.91 -10.57 0.37
CA VAL A 136 -4.35 -9.53 -0.52
C VAL A 136 -5.28 -9.28 -1.70
N TRP A 137 -5.79 -10.35 -2.32
CA TRP A 137 -6.73 -10.26 -3.43
C TRP A 137 -7.98 -9.44 -3.06
N ASP A 138 -8.58 -9.72 -1.90
CA ASP A 138 -9.76 -9.00 -1.42
C ASP A 138 -9.46 -7.49 -1.27
N ASP A 139 -8.31 -7.12 -0.70
CA ASP A 139 -7.94 -5.70 -0.54
C ASP A 139 -7.68 -4.99 -1.88
N VAL A 140 -7.01 -5.65 -2.83
CA VAL A 140 -6.69 -4.98 -4.11
C VAL A 140 -7.90 -4.87 -5.02
N ARG A 141 -8.92 -5.70 -4.82
CA ARG A 141 -10.24 -5.52 -5.43
C ARG A 141 -11.00 -4.34 -4.85
N VAL A 142 -10.89 -4.08 -3.55
CA VAL A 142 -11.36 -2.82 -2.94
C VAL A 142 -10.75 -1.63 -3.65
N LEU A 143 -9.42 -1.64 -3.83
CA LEU A 143 -8.69 -0.59 -4.54
C LEU A 143 -9.19 -0.40 -5.97
N ARG A 144 -9.35 -1.48 -6.74
CA ARG A 144 -9.85 -1.44 -8.11
C ARG A 144 -11.24 -0.81 -8.19
N ASN A 145 -12.16 -1.30 -7.37
CA ASN A 145 -13.54 -0.80 -7.34
C ASN A 145 -13.60 0.69 -6.99
N LEU A 146 -12.82 1.11 -5.99
CA LEU A 146 -12.73 2.52 -5.60
C LEU A 146 -12.18 3.38 -6.75
N TYR A 147 -11.11 2.94 -7.41
CA TYR A 147 -10.56 3.65 -8.57
C TYR A 147 -11.58 3.76 -9.70
N ASP A 148 -12.26 2.67 -10.06
CA ASP A 148 -13.27 2.67 -11.12
C ASP A 148 -14.42 3.62 -10.82
N HIS A 149 -14.79 3.71 -9.53
CA HIS A 149 -15.81 4.64 -9.08
C HIS A 149 -15.36 6.09 -9.25
N LEU A 150 -14.17 6.46 -8.73
CA LEU A 150 -13.66 7.84 -8.80
C LEU A 150 -13.45 8.31 -10.25
N VAL A 151 -13.02 7.43 -11.15
CA VAL A 151 -12.84 7.76 -12.57
C VAL A 151 -14.19 7.97 -13.28
N LYS A 152 -15.25 7.24 -12.89
CA LYS A 152 -16.59 7.37 -13.48
C LYS A 152 -17.40 8.53 -12.91
N GLN A 153 -17.14 8.95 -11.67
CA GLN A 153 -17.87 10.03 -10.98
C GLN A 153 -16.90 10.99 -10.28
N PRO A 154 -16.28 11.93 -11.00
CA PRO A 154 -15.25 12.81 -10.43
C PRO A 154 -15.75 13.87 -9.44
N ALA A 155 -17.06 13.96 -9.16
CA ALA A 155 -17.62 14.90 -8.20
C ALA A 155 -18.66 14.20 -7.30
N THR A 156 -18.48 14.39 -5.99
CA THR A 156 -19.33 13.95 -4.86
C THR A 156 -19.23 12.48 -4.46
N PHE A 157 -18.39 12.20 -3.45
CA PHE A 157 -18.48 10.95 -2.69
C PHE A 157 -18.44 11.24 -1.20
N THR A 158 -19.43 10.72 -0.47
CA THR A 158 -19.51 10.78 0.99
C THR A 158 -19.36 9.37 1.58
N SER A 159 -19.10 9.27 2.89
CA SER A 159 -18.77 8.00 3.56
C SER A 159 -19.85 6.90 3.44
N SER A 160 -21.06 7.22 2.99
CA SER A 160 -22.18 6.28 2.81
C SER A 160 -22.12 5.45 1.53
N ASP A 161 -21.29 5.85 0.57
CA ASP A 161 -21.43 5.38 -0.82
C ASP A 161 -20.54 4.17 -1.13
N VAL A 162 -19.81 3.65 -0.13
CA VAL A 162 -18.92 2.49 -0.27
C VAL A 162 -19.72 1.24 -0.66
N PRO A 163 -19.44 0.61 -1.83
CA PRO A 163 -20.13 -0.59 -2.25
C PRO A 163 -19.94 -1.74 -1.24
N LYS A 164 -21.04 -2.37 -0.80
CA LYS A 164 -20.99 -3.67 -0.12
C LYS A 164 -20.58 -4.72 -1.15
N TYR A 165 -19.42 -5.35 -0.94
CA TYR A 165 -18.76 -6.23 -1.92
C TYR A 165 -19.64 -7.38 -2.44
N PRO A 166 -19.61 -7.67 -3.75
CA PRO A 166 -20.01 -8.98 -4.26
C PRO A 166 -18.84 -9.97 -4.13
N VAL A 167 -19.17 -11.15 -3.58
CA VAL A 167 -18.31 -12.35 -3.53
C VAL A 167 -17.85 -12.71 -4.95
N LEU A 168 -16.55 -12.94 -5.17
CA LEU A 168 -16.07 -13.45 -6.46
C LEU A 168 -16.00 -14.98 -6.50
N PRO A 169 -16.15 -15.57 -7.71
CA PRO A 169 -16.06 -17.00 -7.93
C PRO A 169 -14.61 -17.51 -7.87
N GLU A 170 -14.48 -18.78 -7.49
CA GLU A 170 -13.29 -19.41 -6.88
C GLU A 170 -12.06 -19.64 -7.77
N HIS A 171 -12.00 -19.21 -9.04
CA HIS A 171 -10.92 -19.69 -9.92
C HIS A 171 -10.34 -18.60 -10.85
N SER A 172 -9.23 -17.97 -10.44
CA SER A 172 -8.24 -17.33 -11.33
C SER A 172 -6.94 -17.09 -10.56
N LEU A 173 -5.87 -17.81 -10.92
CA LEU A 173 -4.57 -17.91 -10.23
C LEU A 173 -3.62 -16.73 -10.48
#